data_AF-K0JSN8-F1
#
_entry.id   AF-K0JSN8-F1
#
_cell.length_a   1.000
_cell.length_b   1.000
_cell.length_c   1.000
_cell.angle_alpha   90.00
_cell.angle_beta   90.00
_cell.angle_gamma   90.00
#
_symmetry.space_group_name_H-M   'P 1'
#
loop_
_entity.id
_entity.type
_entity.pdbx_description
1 polymer ?
#
loop_
_entity_poly.entity_id
_entity_poly.type
_entity_poly.pdbx_seq_one_letter_code
_entity_poly.pdbx_strand_id
1 'polypeptide(L)' 'MTGGHNGMKTPSRRTRVLAMIGFVLAAAAAGVAGYHLEQAVGQPLLRYLPLALVVAVGVVVAVRSGLIPPKK' A
#
# COMPACT_ATOMS: atom_id res chain seq x y z
N MET A 1 -28.50 -12.77 22.42
CA MET A 1 -27.36 -11.82 22.26
C MET A 1 -26.12 -12.64 21.90
N THR A 2 -25.88 -12.90 20.62
CA THR A 2 -24.74 -13.71 20.17
C THR A 2 -23.61 -12.77 19.73
N GLY A 3 -22.53 -12.79 20.51
CA GLY A 3 -21.35 -11.96 20.29
C GLY A 3 -20.70 -12.24 18.94
N GLY A 4 -20.62 -11.20 18.10
CA GLY A 4 -19.85 -11.20 16.87
C GLY A 4 -18.36 -11.32 17.19
N HIS A 5 -17.85 -12.55 17.22
CA HIS A 5 -16.43 -12.79 17.04
C HIS A 5 -16.07 -12.40 15.60
N ASN A 6 -15.68 -11.13 15.42
CA ASN A 6 -14.85 -10.71 14.29
C ASN A 6 -13.47 -11.37 14.45
N GLY A 7 -13.42 -12.68 14.21
CA GLY A 7 -12.19 -13.41 14.11
C GLY A 7 -11.45 -12.90 12.88
N MET A 8 -10.43 -12.08 13.09
CA MET A 8 -9.43 -11.79 12.06
C MET A 8 -8.80 -13.13 11.66
N LYS A 9 -9.33 -13.76 10.61
CA LYS A 9 -8.71 -14.95 10.01
C LYS A 9 -7.36 -14.50 9.49
N THR A 10 -6.30 -15.00 10.11
CA THR A 10 -4.93 -14.73 9.70
C THR A 10 -4.81 -14.98 8.19
N PRO A 11 -4.46 -13.95 7.38
CA PRO A 11 -4.47 -14.11 5.93
C PRO A 11 -3.52 -15.23 5.53
N SER A 12 -4.01 -16.12 4.67
CA SER A 12 -3.24 -17.28 4.19
C SER A 12 -1.91 -16.85 3.60
N ARG A 13 -0.89 -17.73 3.64
CA ARG A 13 0.43 -17.46 3.04
C ARG A 13 0.31 -16.99 1.58
N ARG A 14 -0.62 -17.56 0.82
CA ARG A 14 -0.92 -17.18 -0.57
C ARG A 14 -1.47 -15.75 -0.68
N THR A 15 -2.39 -15.36 0.21
CA THR A 15 -2.95 -14.00 0.27
C THR A 15 -1.87 -12.96 0.58
N ARG A 16 -0.96 -13.26 1.52
CA ARG A 16 0.17 -12.38 1.85
C ARG A 16 1.14 -12.20 0.68
N VAL A 17 1.48 -13.30 -0.01
CA VAL A 17 2.36 -13.27 -1.18
C VAL A 17 1.73 -12.46 -2.31
N LEU A 18 0.45 -12.66 -2.60
CA LEU A 18 -0.26 -11.87 -3.62
C LEU A 18 -0.31 -10.38 -3.25
N ALA A 19 -0.53 -10.05 -1.98
CA ALA A 19 -0.50 -8.66 -1.51
C ALA A 19 0.89 -8.02 -1.68
N MET A 20 1.97 -8.77 -1.39
CA MET A 20 3.33 -8.28 -1.62
C MET A 20 3.63 -8.07 -3.10
N ILE A 21 3.26 -9.02 -3.95
CA ILE A 21 3.42 -8.89 -5.41
C ILE A 21 2.65 -7.68 -5.93
N GLY A 22 1.40 -7.52 -5.51
CA GLY A 22 0.57 -6.36 -5.89
C GLY A 22 1.17 -5.04 -5.44
N PHE A 23 1.71 -4.98 -4.22
CA PHE A 23 2.38 -3.78 -3.71
C PHE A 23 3.65 -3.43 -4.51
N VAL A 24 4.47 -4.42 -4.83
CA VAL A 24 5.69 -4.21 -5.64
C VAL A 24 5.34 -3.74 -7.04
N LEU A 25 4.32 -4.34 -7.68
CA LEU A 25 3.84 -3.90 -8.99
C LEU A 25 3.30 -2.47 -8.96
N ALA A 26 2.53 -2.12 -7.92
CA ALA A 26 2.01 -0.77 -7.74
C ALA A 26 3.15 0.25 -7.55
N ALA A 27 4.19 -0.10 -6.79
CA ALA A 27 5.36 0.76 -6.61
C ALA A 27 6.14 0.97 -7.92
N ALA A 28 6.31 -0.08 -8.73
CA ALA A 28 6.95 0.01 -10.04
C ALA A 28 6.15 0.91 -11.00
N ALA A 29 4.82 0.71 -11.06
CA ALA A 29 3.93 1.55 -11.87
C ALA A 29 3.95 3.01 -11.43
N ALA A 30 3.98 3.28 -10.12
CA ALA A 30 4.10 4.62 -9.57
C ALA A 30 5.44 5.29 -9.92
N GLY A 31 6.53 4.53 -9.97
CA GLY A 31 7.83 5.03 -10.44
C GLY A 31 7.79 5.48 -11.91
N VAL A 32 7.17 4.68 -12.78
CA VAL A 32 6.99 5.01 -14.21
C VAL A 32 6.05 6.21 -14.37
N ALA A 33 4.94 6.24 -13.65
CA ALA A 33 4.00 7.37 -13.66
C ALA A 33 4.68 8.66 -13.18
N GLY A 34 5.50 8.57 -12.12
CA GLY A 34 6.28 9.69 -11.61
C GLY A 34 7.30 10.21 -12.62
N TYR A 35 7.94 9.31 -13.38
CA TYR A 35 8.85 9.69 -14.45
C TYR A 35 8.12 10.44 -15.58
N HIS A 36 6.96 9.94 -16.03
CA HIS A 36 6.17 10.65 -17.04
C HIS A 36 5.61 11.99 -16.53
N LEU A 37 5.27 12.06 -15.24
CA LEU A 37 4.80 13.29 -14.61
C LEU A 37 5.93 14.33 -14.50
N GLU A 38 7.16 13.91 -14.16
CA GLU A 38 8.35 14.76 -14.18
C GLU A 38 8.60 15.31 -15.58
N GLN A 39 8.50 14.47 -16.62
CA GLN A 39 8.66 14.91 -18.01
C GLN A 39 7.59 15.91 -18.45
N ALA A 40 6.34 15.76 -17.97
CA ALA A 40 5.24 16.64 -18.32
C ALA A 40 5.28 17.99 -17.60
N VAL A 41 5.73 18.00 -16.33
CA VAL A 41 5.64 19.19 -15.45
C VAL A 41 7.00 19.89 -15.29
N GLY A 42 8.12 19.22 -15.59
CA GLY A 42 9.47 19.77 -15.44
C GLY A 42 9.90 19.97 -13.98
N GLN A 43 9.14 19.43 -13.02
CA GLN A 43 9.41 19.56 -11.59
C GLN A 43 9.80 18.20 -11.00
N PRO A 44 11.08 18.02 -10.59
CA PRO A 44 11.59 16.72 -10.12
C PRO A 44 10.92 16.26 -8.82
N LEU A 45 10.34 17.18 -8.04
CA LEU A 45 9.63 16.87 -6.80
C LEU A 45 8.34 16.05 -7.06
N LEU A 46 7.65 16.30 -8.19
CA LEU A 46 6.40 15.61 -8.52
C LEU A 46 6.60 14.15 -8.89
N ARG A 47 7.83 13.73 -9.24
CA ARG A 47 8.15 12.32 -9.49
C ARG A 47 7.82 11.41 -8.31
N TYR A 48 7.94 11.91 -7.10
CA TYR A 48 7.73 11.13 -5.88
C TYR A 48 6.27 11.12 -5.42
N LEU A 49 5.42 11.97 -5.98
CA LEU A 49 4.01 12.09 -5.60
C LEU A 49 3.23 10.77 -5.76
N PRO A 50 3.34 10.05 -6.91
CA PRO A 50 2.66 8.78 -7.09
C PRO A 50 3.19 7.70 -6.14
N LEU A 51 4.51 7.72 -5.87
CA LEU A 51 5.15 6.77 -4.97
C LEU A 51 4.67 6.99 -3.52
N ALA A 52 4.57 8.24 -3.09
CA ALA A 52 4.06 8.62 -1.77
C ALA A 52 2.60 8.16 -1.56
N LEU A 53 1.77 8.26 -2.60
CA LEU A 53 0.40 7.74 -2.59
C LEU A 53 0.36 6.23 -2.38
N VAL A 54 1.17 5.46 -3.10
CA VAL A 54 1.25 4.00 -2.94
C VAL A 54 1.67 3.61 -1.52
N VAL A 55 2.66 4.31 -0.96
CA VAL A 55 3.11 4.09 0.41
C VAL A 55 2.01 4.43 1.42
N ALA A 56 1.34 5.57 1.27
CA ALA A 56 0.26 5.99 2.17
C ALA A 56 -0.90 4.97 2.16
N VAL A 57 -1.33 4.51 0.98
CA VAL A 57 -2.34 3.47 0.86
C VAL A 57 -1.86 2.16 1.49
N GLY A 58 -0.61 1.76 1.24
CA GLY A 58 -0.01 0.57 1.85
C GLY A 58 -0.02 0.62 3.38
N VAL A 59 0.31 1.77 3.97
CA VAL A 59 0.26 2.00 5.42
C VAL A 59 -1.17 1.93 5.95
N VAL A 60 -2.14 2.60 5.30
CA VAL A 60 -3.55 2.55 5.71
C VAL A 60 -4.07 1.11 5.69
N VAL A 61 -3.74 0.35 4.65
CA VAL A 61 -4.12 -1.06 4.54
C VAL A 61 -3.43 -1.90 5.62
N ALA A 62 -2.14 -1.66 5.91
CA ALA A 62 -1.42 -2.36 6.96
C ALA A 62 -1.99 -2.09 8.36
N VAL A 63 -2.39 -0.83 8.64
CA VAL A 63 -3.07 -0.44 9.89
C VAL A 63 -4.44 -1.10 9.99
N ARG A 64 -5.27 -1.03 8.92
CA ARG A 64 -6.60 -1.68 8.90
C ARG A 64 -6.52 -3.20 9.04
N SER A 65 -5.47 -3.82 8.53
CA SER A 65 -5.29 -5.28 8.59
C SER A 65 -4.75 -5.76 9.94
N GLY A 66 -4.52 -4.86 10.90
CA GLY A 66 -3.91 -5.19 12.20
C GLY A 66 -2.45 -5.63 12.10
N LEU A 67 -1.78 -5.38 10.97
CA LEU A 67 -0.39 -5.78 10.72
C LEU A 67 0.59 -4.87 11.47
N ILE A 68 0.21 -3.61 11.68
CA ILE A 68 0.91 -2.65 12.52
C ILE A 68 0.07 -2.48 13.79
N PRO A 69 0.48 -3.03 14.94
CA PRO A 69 -0.22 -2.75 16.19
C PRO A 69 -0.15 -1.25 16.45
N PRO A 70 -1.26 -0.59 16.88
CA PRO A 70 -1.18 0.78 17.34
C PRO A 70 -0.16 0.80 18.48
N LYS A 71 0.92 1.57 18.33
CA LYS A 71 1.85 1.81 19.43
C LYS A 71 1.01 2.38 20.59
N LYS A 72 0.97 1.64 21.70
CA LYS A 72 0.63 2.22 22.99
C LYS A 72 1.59 3.36 23.31
#